data_AF-A0A831LVC3-F1
#
_entry.id   AF-A0A831LVC3-F1
#
_cell.length_a   1.000
_cell.length_b   1.000
_cell.length_c   1.000
_cell.angle_alpha   90.00
_cell.angle_beta   90.00
_cell.angle_gamma   90.00
#
_symmetry.space_group_name_H-M   'P 1'
#
loop_
_entity.id
_entity.type
_entity.pdbx_description
1 polymer ?
#
loop_
_entity_poly.entity_id
_entity_poly.type
_entity_poly.pdbx_seq_one_letter_code
_entity_poly.pdbx_strand_id
1 'polypeptide(L)'
;MPQLEGEVSNPAAGQVAFKFNNNGPMASNITEIYWDDDAGVLGGFGTPKYTSSGAGVVFVNDSTKPLNLPSGQTVSPSFMATASVDSANGANKWINPGEWLKVLFLLQNTKTYSDELSALEDGTLRIGMHIRSIGEWGGSESVVNIAYMEAPPQQGEVPAPVTLALVGAGSLPAIL
;
A
#
# COMPACT_ATOMS: atom_id res chain seq x y z
N MET A 1 13.42 7.59 -10.94
CA MET A 1 12.77 7.10 -9.72
C MET A 1 11.30 6.87 -10.04
N PRO A 2 10.67 5.80 -9.53
CA PRO A 2 9.24 5.56 -9.74
C PRO A 2 8.40 6.71 -9.19
N GLN A 3 7.22 6.95 -9.78
CA GLN A 3 6.30 8.00 -9.30
C GLN A 3 5.76 7.63 -7.92
N LEU A 4 5.17 6.43 -7.81
CA LEU A 4 4.63 5.86 -6.59
C LEU A 4 5.35 4.54 -6.32
N GLU A 5 5.71 4.30 -5.06
CA GLU A 5 6.49 3.12 -4.67
C GLU A 5 6.04 2.63 -3.29
N GLY A 6 5.87 1.31 -3.17
CA GLY A 6 5.73 0.63 -1.88
C GLY A 6 7.04 -0.04 -1.50
N GLU A 7 7.43 0.03 -0.23
CA GLU A 7 8.53 -0.71 0.35
C GLU A 7 8.01 -1.57 1.51
N VAL A 8 8.50 -2.80 1.62
CA VAL A 8 8.19 -3.69 2.75
C VAL A 8 9.45 -3.94 3.57
N SER A 9 9.32 -3.94 4.88
CA SER A 9 10.43 -4.17 5.80
C SER A 9 10.00 -4.87 7.08
N ASN A 10 10.95 -5.53 7.75
CA ASN A 10 10.78 -6.17 9.04
C ASN A 10 11.46 -5.33 10.14
N PRO A 11 10.74 -4.39 10.79
CA PRO A 11 11.35 -3.49 11.77
C PRO A 11 11.70 -4.18 13.10
N ALA A 12 10.99 -5.26 13.44
CA ALA A 12 11.20 -6.05 14.66
C ALA A 12 10.48 -7.41 14.55
N ALA A 13 10.88 -8.37 15.38
CA ALA A 13 10.25 -9.69 15.42
C ALA A 13 8.72 -9.59 15.62
N GLY A 14 7.96 -10.30 14.77
CA GLY A 14 6.50 -10.29 14.79
C GLY A 14 5.87 -9.03 14.19
N GLN A 15 6.65 -8.18 13.49
CA GLN A 15 6.16 -6.96 12.86
C GLN A 15 6.52 -6.90 11.37
N VAL A 16 5.71 -6.19 10.62
CA VAL A 16 5.97 -5.81 9.23
C VAL A 16 5.59 -4.35 9.04
N ALA A 17 6.39 -3.61 8.27
CA ALA A 17 6.11 -2.22 7.95
C ALA A 17 6.04 -2.03 6.44
N PHE A 18 4.95 -1.40 6.00
CA PHE A 18 4.72 -0.97 4.62
C PHE A 18 4.95 0.52 4.53
N LYS A 19 5.88 0.95 3.69
CA LYS A 19 6.17 2.36 3.44
C LYS A 19 5.75 2.72 2.03
N PHE A 20 4.94 3.76 1.90
CA PHE A 20 4.40 4.27 0.66
C PHE A 20 5.04 5.61 0.37
N ASN A 21 5.72 5.72 -0.76
CA ASN A 21 6.40 6.93 -1.20
C ASN A 21 5.73 7.48 -2.45
N ASN A 22 5.59 8.79 -2.50
CA ASN A 22 5.24 9.52 -3.72
C ASN A 22 6.47 10.34 -4.13
N ASN A 23 7.38 9.74 -4.88
CA ASN A 23 8.72 10.29 -5.13
C ASN A 23 8.80 11.11 -6.42
N GLY A 24 7.95 10.83 -7.40
CA GLY A 24 8.07 11.44 -8.72
C GLY A 24 7.47 12.85 -8.80
N PRO A 25 7.84 13.63 -9.82
CA PRO A 25 7.47 15.04 -9.93
C PRO A 25 6.01 15.26 -10.36
N MET A 26 5.30 14.21 -10.78
CA MET A 26 3.94 14.35 -11.26
C MET A 26 2.99 14.64 -10.08
N ALA A 27 2.18 15.69 -10.23
CA ALA A 27 1.14 16.02 -9.26
C ALA A 27 0.25 14.80 -9.02
N SER A 28 0.28 14.26 -7.82
CA SER A 28 -0.46 13.05 -7.45
C SER A 28 -0.72 13.00 -5.95
N ASN A 29 -1.75 12.30 -5.53
CA ASN A 29 -2.05 12.15 -4.11
C ASN A 29 -2.63 10.79 -3.77
N ILE A 30 -1.93 10.05 -2.91
CA ILE A 30 -2.44 8.81 -2.32
C ILE A 30 -3.34 9.21 -1.16
N THR A 31 -4.60 8.78 -1.19
CA THR A 31 -5.59 9.13 -0.16
C THR A 31 -6.01 7.94 0.68
N GLU A 32 -5.97 6.73 0.12
CA GLU A 32 -6.42 5.52 0.80
C GLU A 32 -5.49 4.36 0.40
N ILE A 33 -5.18 3.50 1.36
CA ILE A 33 -4.32 2.32 1.18
C ILE A 33 -5.07 1.12 1.75
N TYR A 34 -5.04 0.01 1.03
CA TYR A 34 -5.80 -1.20 1.32
C TYR A 34 -4.89 -2.41 1.31
N TRP A 35 -5.20 -3.38 2.16
CA TRP A 35 -4.60 -4.70 2.18
C TRP A 35 -5.70 -5.73 1.98
N ASP A 36 -5.49 -6.64 1.06
CA ASP A 36 -6.28 -7.85 0.86
C ASP A 36 -5.40 -9.03 1.29
N ASP A 37 -5.70 -9.58 2.47
CA ASP A 37 -4.91 -10.60 3.14
C ASP A 37 -5.71 -11.90 3.25
N ASP A 38 -5.82 -12.61 2.13
CA ASP A 38 -6.43 -13.94 2.05
C ASP A 38 -5.56 -15.00 2.77
N ALA A 39 -4.24 -14.77 2.84
CA ALA A 39 -3.29 -15.60 3.57
C ALA A 39 -3.46 -15.56 5.11
N GLY A 40 -4.10 -14.50 5.62
CA GLY A 40 -4.24 -14.23 7.04
C GLY A 40 -2.88 -14.05 7.73
N VAL A 41 -1.95 -13.34 7.10
CA VAL A 41 -0.62 -13.08 7.69
C VAL A 41 -0.60 -11.86 8.62
N LEU A 42 -1.53 -10.91 8.45
CA LEU A 42 -1.60 -9.67 9.21
C LEU A 42 -2.50 -9.81 10.45
N GLY A 43 -1.91 -9.60 11.63
CA GLY A 43 -2.57 -9.72 12.94
C GLY A 43 -3.37 -8.49 13.37
N GLY A 44 -2.99 -7.33 12.85
CA GLY A 44 -3.57 -6.03 13.19
C GLY A 44 -2.51 -4.94 13.20
N PHE A 45 -2.92 -3.69 13.44
CA PHE A 45 -1.99 -2.58 13.43
C PHE A 45 -1.07 -2.56 14.65
N GLY A 46 0.20 -2.26 14.43
CA GLY A 46 1.21 -2.12 15.48
C GLY A 46 1.14 -0.77 16.22
N THR A 47 2.04 -0.60 17.18
CA THR A 47 2.23 0.66 17.92
C THR A 47 3.70 1.10 17.84
N PRO A 48 4.02 2.32 17.35
CA PRO A 48 3.09 3.28 16.76
C PRO A 48 2.54 2.76 15.41
N LYS A 49 1.28 3.09 15.13
CA LYS A 49 0.58 2.64 13.92
C LYS A 49 1.12 3.28 12.64
N TYR A 50 1.42 4.58 12.73
CA TYR A 50 1.84 5.40 11.61
C TYR A 50 3.15 6.10 11.91
N THR A 51 3.97 6.26 10.89
CA THR A 51 5.08 7.23 10.86
C THR A 51 5.07 7.87 9.48
N SER A 52 5.33 9.17 9.36
CA SER A 52 5.24 9.86 8.07
C SER A 52 6.34 10.90 7.87
N SER A 53 6.43 11.46 6.65
CA SER A 53 7.37 12.53 6.29
C SER A 53 7.13 13.86 7.01
N GLY A 54 5.99 14.06 7.67
CA GLY A 54 5.67 15.29 8.38
C GLY A 54 4.17 15.54 8.57
N ALA A 55 3.83 16.74 9.06
CA ALA A 55 2.47 17.11 9.45
C ALA A 55 1.44 17.16 8.30
N GLY A 56 1.90 17.20 7.04
CA GLY A 56 1.04 17.15 5.86
C GLY A 56 0.43 15.76 5.63
N VAL A 57 1.08 14.70 6.10
CA VAL A 57 0.61 13.32 5.92
C VAL A 57 -0.07 12.85 7.20
N VAL A 58 -1.40 12.81 7.18
CA VAL A 58 -2.20 12.43 8.35
C VAL A 58 -3.19 11.37 7.95
N PHE A 59 -2.98 10.15 8.42
CA PHE A 59 -3.85 9.00 8.14
C PHE A 59 -4.52 8.51 9.40
N VAL A 60 -5.75 8.03 9.22
CA VAL A 60 -6.58 7.39 10.22
C VAL A 60 -7.02 6.04 9.68
N ASN A 61 -7.62 5.23 10.53
CA ASN A 61 -8.33 4.03 10.12
C ASN A 61 -9.77 4.30 10.51
N ASP A 62 -10.51 4.85 9.56
CA ASP A 62 -11.91 5.19 9.74
C ASP A 62 -12.73 4.09 9.06
N SER A 63 -13.44 3.29 9.85
CA SER A 63 -14.21 2.14 9.39
C SER A 63 -15.48 2.51 8.60
N THR A 64 -15.69 3.78 8.24
CA THR A 64 -16.99 4.30 7.74
C THR A 64 -17.08 4.58 6.23
N LYS A 65 -16.04 4.37 5.40
CA LYS A 65 -16.06 4.54 3.93
C LYS A 65 -15.30 3.43 3.20
N PRO A 66 -15.67 3.11 1.93
CA PRO A 66 -15.95 1.73 1.53
C PRO A 66 -14.79 0.82 1.85
N LEU A 67 -15.13 -0.28 2.52
CA LEU A 67 -14.25 -1.36 2.96
C LEU A 67 -13.40 -1.99 1.85
N ASN A 68 -13.51 -1.54 0.60
CA ASN A 68 -12.80 -2.14 -0.51
C ASN A 68 -12.28 -1.11 -1.50
N LEU A 69 -11.17 -1.43 -2.16
CA LEU A 69 -10.50 -0.59 -3.14
C LEU A 69 -11.50 -0.18 -4.26
N PRO A 70 -11.59 1.11 -4.64
CA PRO A 70 -12.38 1.51 -5.79
C PRO A 70 -11.94 0.73 -7.05
N SER A 71 -12.89 0.23 -7.83
CA SER A 71 -12.62 -0.69 -8.96
C SER A 71 -11.93 -2.01 -8.58
N GLY A 72 -11.77 -2.36 -7.29
CA GLY A 72 -11.14 -3.60 -6.85
C GLY A 72 -11.85 -4.87 -7.37
N GLN A 73 -13.16 -4.80 -7.60
CA GLN A 73 -13.95 -5.89 -8.17
C GLN A 73 -13.65 -6.18 -9.64
N THR A 74 -12.97 -5.27 -10.36
CA THR A 74 -12.59 -5.48 -11.77
C THR A 74 -11.21 -6.10 -11.93
N VAL A 75 -10.46 -6.24 -10.84
CA VAL A 75 -9.20 -6.98 -10.79
C VAL A 75 -9.52 -8.48 -10.75
N SER A 76 -8.67 -9.33 -11.35
CA SER A 76 -8.82 -10.79 -11.30
C SER A 76 -7.61 -11.42 -10.61
N PRO A 77 -7.79 -12.14 -9.49
CA PRO A 77 -9.03 -12.29 -8.72
C PRO A 77 -9.50 -10.94 -8.10
N SER A 78 -10.77 -10.83 -7.75
CA SER A 78 -11.32 -9.59 -7.15
C SER A 78 -10.51 -9.18 -5.93
N PHE A 79 -10.14 -7.91 -5.83
CA PHE A 79 -9.48 -7.36 -4.64
C PHE A 79 -10.52 -7.20 -3.52
N MET A 80 -10.26 -7.80 -2.35
CA MET A 80 -11.17 -7.87 -1.21
C MET A 80 -10.45 -7.38 0.04
N ALA A 81 -10.46 -6.07 0.31
CA ALA A 81 -9.67 -5.54 1.40
C ALA A 81 -10.12 -6.09 2.78
N THR A 82 -9.15 -6.57 3.54
CA THR A 82 -9.27 -7.01 4.93
C THR A 82 -8.83 -5.91 5.91
N ALA A 83 -8.03 -4.95 5.44
CA ALA A 83 -7.64 -3.75 6.18
C ALA A 83 -7.51 -2.53 5.26
N SER A 84 -7.71 -1.34 5.81
CA SER A 84 -7.49 -0.07 5.10
C SER A 84 -7.04 1.05 6.02
N VAL A 85 -6.43 2.08 5.44
CA VAL A 85 -6.17 3.36 6.11
C VAL A 85 -6.45 4.49 5.13
N ASP A 86 -6.97 5.59 5.67
CA ASP A 86 -7.48 6.71 4.88
C ASP A 86 -6.87 8.01 5.38
N SER A 87 -6.65 8.96 4.48
CA SER A 87 -6.27 10.31 4.87
C SER A 87 -7.35 10.91 5.77
N ALA A 88 -6.92 11.53 6.87
CA ALA A 88 -7.83 12.17 7.80
C ALA A 88 -8.61 13.31 7.13
N ASN A 89 -9.81 13.60 7.65
CA ASN A 89 -10.61 14.71 7.17
C ASN A 89 -9.84 16.04 7.22
N GLY A 90 -9.92 16.79 6.12
CA GLY A 90 -9.24 18.08 5.93
C GLY A 90 -8.52 18.13 4.58
N ALA A 91 -8.34 19.33 4.05
CA ALA A 91 -7.60 19.52 2.81
C ALA A 91 -6.13 19.09 3.00
N ASN A 92 -5.56 18.46 1.98
CA ASN A 92 -4.13 18.18 1.83
C ASN A 92 -3.52 17.27 2.89
N LYS A 93 -4.29 16.37 3.51
CA LYS A 93 -3.79 15.39 4.50
C LYS A 93 -3.27 14.08 3.86
N TRP A 94 -2.85 14.16 2.61
CA TRP A 94 -2.59 13.04 1.70
C TRP A 94 -1.10 12.72 1.64
N ILE A 95 -0.70 11.77 0.80
CA ILE A 95 0.71 11.58 0.42
C ILE A 95 0.95 12.27 -0.93
N ASN A 96 1.44 13.51 -0.90
CA ASN A 96 1.76 14.31 -2.10
C ASN A 96 3.19 14.04 -2.58
N PRO A 97 3.62 14.59 -3.75
CA PRO A 97 4.99 14.42 -4.22
C PRO A 97 6.02 14.89 -3.19
N GLY A 98 7.03 14.07 -2.94
CA GLY A 98 8.05 14.24 -1.90
C GLY A 98 7.65 13.72 -0.51
N GLU A 99 6.43 13.21 -0.33
CA GLU A 99 5.93 12.72 0.95
C GLU A 99 5.89 11.18 1.03
N TRP A 100 5.85 10.67 2.25
CA TRP A 100 5.71 9.24 2.52
C TRP A 100 4.90 8.95 3.78
N LEU A 101 4.27 7.76 3.80
CA LEU A 101 3.62 7.18 4.97
C LEU A 101 4.16 5.78 5.21
N LYS A 102 4.45 5.44 6.46
CA LYS A 102 4.76 4.10 6.92
C LYS A 102 3.66 3.60 7.84
N VAL A 103 3.16 2.41 7.54
CA VAL A 103 2.10 1.72 8.29
C VAL A 103 2.69 0.45 8.89
N LEU A 104 2.55 0.30 10.21
CA LEU A 104 3.06 -0.85 10.95
C LEU A 104 1.93 -1.85 11.21
N PHE A 105 2.19 -3.12 10.91
CA PHE A 105 1.36 -4.25 11.30
C PHE A 105 2.12 -5.19 12.24
N LEU A 106 1.37 -5.81 13.14
CA LEU A 106 1.77 -7.05 13.79
C LEU A 106 1.44 -8.21 12.84
N LEU A 107 2.28 -9.23 12.83
CA LEU A 107 1.99 -10.48 12.16
C LEU A 107 1.01 -11.31 13.00
N GLN A 108 0.16 -12.11 12.36
CA GLN A 108 -0.68 -13.08 13.06
C GLN A 108 0.17 -14.02 13.91
N ASN A 109 -0.39 -14.54 15.00
CA ASN A 109 0.29 -15.50 15.85
C ASN A 109 0.77 -16.69 14.98
N THR A 110 2.03 -17.10 15.14
CA THR A 110 2.75 -18.14 14.36
C THR A 110 3.26 -17.74 12.98
N LYS A 111 2.91 -16.56 12.46
CA LYS A 111 3.42 -16.06 11.17
C LYS A 111 4.74 -15.33 11.33
N THR A 112 5.55 -15.38 10.28
CA THR A 112 6.86 -14.77 10.17
C THR A 112 6.91 -13.76 9.03
N TYR A 113 7.97 -12.97 8.98
CA TYR A 113 8.20 -12.08 7.84
C TYR A 113 8.36 -12.85 6.52
N SER A 114 8.89 -14.08 6.57
CA SER A 114 8.98 -14.92 5.37
C SER A 114 7.60 -15.34 4.85
N ASP A 115 6.65 -15.61 5.74
CA ASP A 115 5.27 -15.95 5.33
C ASP A 115 4.58 -14.76 4.66
N GLU A 116 4.91 -13.54 5.11
CA GLU A 116 4.40 -12.30 4.51
C GLU A 116 4.97 -12.08 3.10
N LEU A 117 6.28 -12.26 2.91
CA LEU A 117 6.90 -12.19 1.59
C LEU A 117 6.31 -13.25 0.64
N SER A 118 6.15 -14.49 1.09
CA SER A 118 5.52 -15.54 0.26
C SER A 118 4.08 -15.20 -0.12
N ALA A 119 3.31 -14.57 0.79
CA ALA A 119 1.96 -14.13 0.50
C ALA A 119 1.92 -12.97 -0.52
N LEU A 120 2.90 -12.06 -0.49
CA LEU A 120 3.04 -11.03 -1.53
C LEU A 120 3.46 -11.61 -2.88
N GLU A 121 4.30 -12.65 -2.88
CA GLU A 121 4.75 -13.36 -4.09
C GLU A 121 3.64 -14.12 -4.78
N ASP A 122 2.86 -14.90 -4.04
CA ASP A 122 1.78 -15.70 -4.61
C ASP A 122 0.48 -14.90 -4.84
N GLY A 123 0.42 -13.66 -4.32
CA GLY A 123 -0.72 -12.76 -4.46
C GLY A 123 -1.87 -13.05 -3.49
N THR A 124 -1.65 -13.87 -2.45
CA THR A 124 -2.60 -14.06 -1.34
C THR A 124 -2.54 -12.94 -0.30
N LEU A 125 -1.49 -12.12 -0.33
CA LEU A 125 -1.46 -10.76 0.23
C LEU A 125 -1.28 -9.77 -0.92
N ARG A 126 -2.22 -8.83 -1.04
CA ARG A 126 -2.18 -7.76 -2.05
C ARG A 126 -2.39 -6.41 -1.40
N ILE A 127 -1.75 -5.39 -1.97
CA ILE A 127 -1.76 -4.02 -1.50
C ILE A 127 -2.35 -3.16 -2.59
N GLY A 128 -3.43 -2.48 -2.27
CA GLY A 128 -4.12 -1.53 -3.12
C GLY A 128 -3.87 -0.10 -2.67
N MET A 129 -3.79 0.84 -3.61
CA MET A 129 -3.81 2.27 -3.29
C MET A 129 -4.85 2.98 -4.15
N HIS A 130 -5.59 3.89 -3.52
CA HIS A 130 -6.45 4.81 -4.23
C HIS A 130 -5.78 6.18 -4.32
N ILE A 131 -5.56 6.58 -5.56
CA ILE A 131 -4.97 7.85 -5.98
C ILE A 131 -6.12 8.72 -6.43
N ARG A 132 -6.36 9.87 -5.76
CA ARG A 132 -7.52 10.72 -6.10
C ARG A 132 -7.30 11.65 -7.28
N SER A 133 -6.04 11.99 -7.52
CA SER A 133 -5.61 12.82 -8.63
C SER A 133 -4.25 12.34 -9.07
N ILE A 134 -4.05 12.25 -10.38
CA ILE A 134 -2.76 11.99 -11.00
C ILE A 134 -2.62 12.82 -12.28
N GLY A 135 -1.49 13.52 -12.42
CA GLY A 135 -1.23 14.40 -13.56
C GLY A 135 -2.02 15.71 -13.54
N GLU A 136 -1.82 16.54 -14.57
CA GLU A 136 -2.40 17.89 -14.68
C GLU A 136 -3.91 17.89 -14.97
N TRP A 137 -4.43 16.80 -15.55
CA TRP A 137 -5.82 16.69 -15.99
C TRP A 137 -6.78 16.22 -14.89
N GLY A 138 -6.22 15.75 -13.77
CA GLY A 138 -6.99 15.14 -12.68
C GLY A 138 -7.59 13.79 -13.08
N GLY A 139 -8.06 13.05 -12.07
CA GLY A 139 -8.63 11.70 -12.26
C GLY A 139 -8.26 10.78 -11.11
N SER A 140 -9.21 9.93 -10.72
CA SER A 140 -9.00 8.92 -9.68
C SER A 140 -8.49 7.63 -10.33
N GLU A 141 -7.46 7.03 -9.75
CA GLU A 141 -6.94 5.73 -10.15
C GLU A 141 -6.80 4.82 -8.94
N SER A 142 -7.06 3.53 -9.14
CA SER A 142 -6.72 2.50 -8.19
C SER A 142 -5.59 1.67 -8.76
N VAL A 143 -4.57 1.40 -7.95
CA VAL A 143 -3.45 0.54 -8.31
C VAL A 143 -3.37 -0.62 -7.32
N VAL A 144 -2.96 -1.79 -7.79
CA VAL A 144 -2.66 -2.96 -6.95
C VAL A 144 -1.23 -3.38 -7.24
N ASN A 145 -0.51 -3.87 -6.23
CA ASN A 145 0.81 -4.46 -6.47
C ASN A 145 0.67 -5.67 -7.41
N ILE A 146 1.69 -5.88 -8.25
CA ILE A 146 1.85 -7.16 -8.93
C ILE A 146 2.54 -8.16 -8.00
N ALA A 147 2.17 -9.43 -8.18
CA ALA A 147 2.86 -10.57 -7.56
C ALA A 147 4.38 -10.40 -7.72
N TYR A 148 5.07 -10.44 -6.60
CA TYR A 148 6.52 -10.29 -6.56
C TYR A 148 7.17 -11.49 -7.26
N MET A 149 8.08 -11.23 -8.20
CA MET A 149 9.09 -12.21 -8.60
C MET A 149 10.41 -11.68 -8.06
N GLU A 150 10.86 -12.21 -6.93
CA GLU A 150 12.20 -11.90 -6.42
C GLU A 150 13.24 -12.23 -7.49
N ALA A 151 14.14 -11.30 -7.80
CA ALA A 151 15.35 -11.67 -8.51
C ALA A 151 16.13 -12.65 -7.61
N PRO A 152 16.64 -13.78 -8.13
CA PRO A 152 17.19 -14.84 -7.30
C PRO A 152 18.20 -14.30 -6.28
N PRO A 153 18.10 -14.71 -5.01
CA PRO A 153 18.86 -14.11 -3.92
C PRO A 153 20.37 -14.19 -4.20
N GLN A 154 21.04 -13.03 -4.18
CA GLN A 154 22.50 -12.98 -4.13
C GLN A 154 22.90 -13.50 -2.73
N GLN A 155 23.51 -14.68 -2.67
CA GLN A 155 23.93 -15.30 -1.41
C GLN A 155 24.82 -14.33 -0.59
N GLY A 156 24.32 -13.86 0.55
CA GLY A 156 25.10 -13.13 1.56
C GLY A 156 24.55 -11.77 2.01
N GLU A 157 23.48 -11.26 1.41
CA GLU A 157 22.96 -9.94 1.76
C GLU A 157 21.94 -10.01 2.91
N VAL A 158 22.13 -9.13 3.91
CA VAL A 158 21.12 -8.82 4.94
C VAL A 158 19.81 -8.46 4.23
N PRO A 159 18.60 -8.81 4.75
CA PRO A 159 17.35 -8.44 4.10
C PRO A 159 17.28 -6.92 3.88
N ALA A 160 17.45 -6.50 2.64
CA ALA A 160 17.21 -5.13 2.21
C ALA A 160 15.69 -4.92 2.11
N PRO A 161 15.20 -3.67 2.23
CA PRO A 161 13.79 -3.38 1.96
C PRO A 161 13.40 -3.87 0.56
N VAL A 162 12.25 -4.53 0.45
CA VAL A 162 11.75 -5.03 -0.84
C VAL A 162 10.88 -3.95 -1.48
N THR A 163 11.14 -3.61 -2.75
CA THR A 163 10.35 -2.66 -3.53
C THR A 163 9.18 -3.35 -4.24
N LEU A 164 7.97 -2.81 -4.08
CA LEU A 164 6.74 -3.25 -4.73
C LEU A 164 6.47 -2.43 -6.00
N ALA A 165 6.26 -3.12 -7.12
CA ALA A 165 5.76 -2.53 -8.36
C ALA A 165 4.22 -2.50 -8.37
N LEU A 166 3.64 -1.42 -8.90
CA LEU A 166 2.19 -1.15 -8.91
C LEU A 166 1.65 -1.13 -10.33
N VAL A 167 0.48 -1.75 -10.56
CA VAL A 167 -0.23 -1.73 -11.84
C VAL A 167 -1.62 -1.14 -11.65
N GLY A 168 -2.01 -0.22 -12.54
CA GLY A 168 -3.29 0.49 -12.49
C GLY A 168 -4.47 -0.34 -12.97
N ALA A 169 -5.54 -0.34 -12.18
CA ALA A 169 -6.89 -0.73 -12.55
C ALA A 169 -7.71 0.56 -12.78
N GLY A 170 -7.45 1.24 -13.90
CA GLY A 170 -8.06 2.54 -14.18
C GLY A 170 -9.58 2.45 -14.38
N SER A 171 -10.32 3.38 -13.78
CA SER A 171 -11.64 3.80 -14.27
C SER A 171 -11.46 5.07 -15.10
N LEU A 172 -11.42 4.91 -16.43
CA LEU A 172 -11.45 6.06 -17.33
C LEU A 172 -12.75 6.83 -17.13
N PRO A 173 -12.75 8.17 -17.07
CA PRO A 173 -13.99 8.92 -17.19
C PRO A 173 -14.59 8.61 -18.56
N ALA A 174 -15.86 8.21 -18.57
CA ALA A 174 -16.63 8.06 -19.79
C ALA A 174 -16.63 9.42 -20.52
N ILE A 175 -15.96 9.48 -21.67
CA ILE A 175 -16.12 10.57 -22.62
C ILE A 175 -17.52 10.38 -23.23
N LEU A 176 -18.41 11.34 -22.95
CA LEU A 176 -19.68 11.56 -23.65
C LEU A 176 -19.42 12.02 -25.08
#